data_AF-A0A2N1Y266-F1
#
_entry.id   AF-A0A2N1Y266-F1
#
_cell.length_a   1.000
_cell.length_b   1.000
_cell.length_c   1.000
_cell.angle_alpha   90.00
_cell.angle_beta   90.00
_cell.angle_gamma   90.00
#
_symmetry.space_group_name_H-M   'P 1'
#
loop_
_entity.id
_entity.type
_entity.pdbx_description
1 polymer ?
#
loop_
_entity_poly.entity_id
_entity_poly.type
_entity_poly.pdbx_seq_one_letter_code
_entity_poly.pdbx_strand_id
1 'polypeptide(L)'
;MPACLGPPASPFTYMDEWFKLDFTLQAMNAGGSVTRNYEGLFARLGPSVATDLGLAAGSGVDDLTTRLNTVASGSWSQGTAAISAGLRFTRANPPDGPYPLTLGLAPADHDGVQLLPTDLNLDIDGDVIPEHFNAGSTELRHGRLALYNAIGSELQPLVVGLQAEYFNGSGFVLNTADTCTPLDPASELLLQNPDTAGGVEQPGDSVMSVAAGTSSASLVNMPPLQGRINVSLTPPGAGNTGYIDLRVDASAMPWLRFDWDGDGLYNNDPRGRGTFGVFAGPESMIDMR
;
A
#
# COMPACT_ATOMS: atom_id res chain seq x y z
N MET A 1 2.22 -10.27 3.20
CA MET A 1 1.99 -9.44 4.40
C MET A 1 1.80 -8.01 3.92
N PRO A 2 1.01 -7.18 4.59
CA PRO A 2 0.86 -5.76 4.22
C PRO A 2 2.23 -5.09 4.23
N ALA A 3 2.49 -4.19 3.29
CA ALA A 3 3.75 -3.48 3.12
C ALA A 3 4.15 -2.72 4.40
N CYS A 4 3.19 -2.29 5.21
CA CYS A 4 3.45 -1.31 6.27
C CYS A 4 2.78 -1.59 7.64
N LEU A 5 2.28 -2.80 7.92
CA LEU A 5 1.60 -3.13 9.19
C LEU A 5 2.49 -3.78 10.27
N GLY A 6 3.80 -3.56 10.23
CA GLY A 6 4.71 -3.92 11.32
C GLY A 6 4.84 -2.79 12.36
N PRO A 7 5.02 -3.05 13.66
CA PRO A 7 5.30 -2.01 14.65
C PRO A 7 6.62 -1.25 14.34
N PRO A 8 6.66 0.09 14.49
CA PRO A 8 5.54 0.95 14.87
C PRO A 8 4.55 1.04 13.72
N ALA A 9 3.27 0.84 14.02
CA ALA A 9 2.18 0.81 13.06
C ALA A 9 2.32 2.00 12.11
N SER A 10 2.43 1.73 10.80
CA SER A 10 2.39 2.79 9.80
C SER A 10 1.15 3.65 10.06
N PRO A 11 1.26 5.00 10.02
CA PRO A 11 0.15 5.89 10.29
C PRO A 11 -0.93 5.85 9.19
N PHE A 12 -0.72 5.06 8.15
CA PHE A 12 -1.61 4.90 7.01
C PHE A 12 -1.56 3.46 6.47
N THR A 13 -2.55 3.10 5.66
CA THR A 13 -2.53 1.94 4.76
C THR A 13 -2.94 2.39 3.37
N TYR A 14 -2.45 1.71 2.33
CA TYR A 14 -2.92 2.00 0.98
C TYR A 14 -4.31 1.42 0.76
N MET A 15 -5.12 2.08 -0.07
CA MET A 15 -6.35 1.48 -0.59
C MET A 15 -6.01 0.26 -1.45
N ASP A 16 -6.87 -0.75 -1.48
CA ASP A 16 -6.65 -2.11 -2.00
C ASP A 16 -5.60 -2.96 -1.26
N GLU A 17 -4.85 -2.39 -0.31
CA GLU A 17 -4.00 -3.14 0.60
C GLU A 17 -4.85 -3.75 1.73
N TRP A 18 -4.56 -5.01 2.09
CA TRP A 18 -5.22 -5.65 3.23
C TRP A 18 -4.65 -5.11 4.54
N PHE A 19 -5.52 -4.72 5.46
CA PHE A 19 -5.17 -4.40 6.85
C PHE A 19 -6.00 -5.21 7.84
N LYS A 20 -5.64 -5.14 9.13
CA LYS A 20 -6.28 -5.95 10.17
C LYS A 20 -7.00 -5.08 11.20
N LEU A 21 -8.12 -5.60 11.67
CA LEU A 21 -8.83 -5.14 12.85
C LEU A 21 -9.08 -6.37 13.74
N ASP A 22 -8.38 -6.42 14.87
CA ASP A 22 -8.54 -7.49 15.85
C ASP A 22 -9.31 -6.93 17.06
N PHE A 23 -10.35 -7.63 17.50
CA PHE A 23 -11.21 -7.22 18.62
C PHE A 23 -11.83 -8.41 19.33
N THR A 24 -12.44 -8.15 20.48
CA THR A 24 -13.10 -9.17 21.30
C THR A 24 -14.56 -8.82 21.50
N LEU A 25 -15.45 -9.78 21.26
CA LEU A 25 -16.86 -9.68 21.63
C LEU A 25 -17.13 -10.51 22.89
N GLN A 26 -18.02 -10.00 23.74
CA GLN A 26 -18.48 -10.68 24.96
C GLN A 26 -20.00 -10.75 24.94
N ALA A 27 -20.54 -11.95 25.09
CA ALA A 27 -21.98 -12.16 25.25
C ALA A 27 -22.36 -11.87 26.70
N MET A 28 -23.22 -10.89 26.94
CA MET A 28 -23.61 -10.46 28.29
C MET A 28 -25.02 -10.93 28.62
N ASN A 29 -25.27 -11.27 29.89
CA ASN A 29 -26.61 -11.52 30.40
C ASN A 29 -27.28 -10.22 30.87
N ALA A 30 -28.57 -10.29 31.21
CA ALA A 30 -29.33 -9.13 31.69
C ALA A 30 -28.79 -8.49 32.99
N GLY A 31 -27.91 -9.19 33.73
CA GLY A 31 -27.20 -8.67 34.90
C GLY A 31 -25.83 -8.06 34.58
N GLY A 32 -25.47 -7.91 33.29
CA GLY A 32 -24.19 -7.33 32.86
C GLY A 32 -22.97 -8.23 33.09
N SER A 33 -23.16 -9.54 33.23
CA SER A 33 -22.07 -10.52 33.36
C SER A 33 -21.97 -11.39 32.10
N VAL A 34 -20.77 -11.87 31.79
CA VAL A 34 -20.55 -12.75 30.62
C VAL A 34 -21.34 -14.05 30.76
N THR A 35 -22.11 -14.35 29.72
CA THR A 35 -22.92 -15.57 29.55
C THR A 35 -22.04 -16.72 29.09
N ARG A 36 -21.47 -17.47 30.05
CA ARG A 36 -20.48 -18.53 29.77
C ARG A 36 -21.00 -19.69 28.90
N ASN A 37 -22.30 -19.90 28.81
CA ASN A 37 -22.89 -20.92 27.94
C ASN A 37 -23.12 -20.44 26.49
N TYR A 38 -22.79 -19.19 26.16
CA TYR A 38 -22.86 -18.69 24.79
C TYR A 38 -21.65 -19.17 23.99
N GLU A 39 -21.77 -20.38 23.45
CA GLU A 39 -20.78 -21.06 22.61
C GLU A 39 -21.46 -22.21 21.85
N GLY A 40 -20.80 -22.75 20.82
CA GLY A 40 -21.33 -23.86 20.02
C GLY A 40 -22.73 -23.57 19.46
N LEU A 41 -23.70 -24.45 19.73
CA LEU A 41 -25.09 -24.29 19.25
C LEU A 41 -25.87 -23.17 19.95
N PHE A 42 -25.37 -22.67 21.08
CA PHE A 42 -25.99 -21.55 21.80
C PHE A 42 -25.50 -20.19 21.30
N ALA A 43 -24.35 -20.15 20.64
CA ALA A 43 -23.90 -18.96 19.95
C ALA A 43 -24.66 -18.83 18.62
N ARG A 44 -25.35 -17.71 18.45
CA ARG A 44 -26.21 -17.47 17.29
C ARG A 44 -25.59 -16.45 16.33
N LEU A 45 -24.78 -15.52 16.84
CA LEU A 45 -23.87 -14.68 16.06
C LEU A 45 -22.66 -15.48 15.59
N GLY A 46 -22.41 -15.52 14.27
CA GLY A 46 -21.25 -16.16 13.68
C GLY A 46 -20.03 -15.23 13.59
N PRO A 47 -18.96 -15.40 14.40
CA PRO A 47 -17.83 -14.46 14.40
C PRO A 47 -17.01 -14.44 13.09
N SER A 48 -17.17 -15.44 12.25
CA SER A 48 -16.56 -15.53 10.92
C SER A 48 -17.44 -14.97 9.79
N VAL A 49 -18.68 -14.59 10.08
CA VAL A 49 -19.63 -14.06 9.11
C VAL A 49 -19.55 -12.53 9.18
N ALA A 50 -18.89 -11.91 8.19
CA ALA A 50 -18.64 -10.47 8.20
C ALA A 50 -19.91 -9.61 8.32
N THR A 51 -21.03 -10.05 7.74
CA THR A 51 -22.32 -9.35 7.82
C THR A 51 -22.89 -9.36 9.23
N ASP A 52 -22.62 -10.40 10.03
CA ASP A 52 -23.09 -10.48 11.42
C ASP A 52 -22.31 -9.53 12.35
N LEU A 53 -21.15 -9.03 11.91
CA LEU A 53 -20.31 -8.10 12.67
C LEU A 53 -20.70 -6.63 12.46
N GLY A 54 -21.50 -6.32 11.43
CA GLY A 54 -21.88 -4.95 11.08
C GLY A 54 -20.66 -4.03 10.91
N LEU A 55 -19.64 -4.51 10.19
CA LEU A 55 -18.43 -3.72 9.95
C LEU A 55 -18.72 -2.59 8.96
N ALA A 56 -18.43 -1.37 9.38
CA ALA A 56 -18.67 -0.16 8.61
C ALA A 56 -17.42 0.72 8.54
N ALA A 57 -17.36 1.58 7.53
CA ALA A 57 -16.26 2.52 7.32
C ALA A 57 -16.81 3.90 6.99
N GLY A 58 -16.41 4.91 7.76
CA GLY A 58 -16.80 6.30 7.55
C GLY A 58 -15.60 7.22 7.44
N SER A 59 -15.81 8.41 6.88
CA SER A 59 -14.85 9.52 6.94
C SER A 59 -15.58 10.86 7.08
N GLY A 60 -15.59 11.42 8.28
CA GLY A 60 -16.40 12.61 8.56
C GLY A 60 -17.89 12.29 8.51
N VAL A 61 -18.58 12.77 7.48
CA VAL A 61 -20.01 12.51 7.22
C VAL A 61 -20.24 11.57 6.03
N ASP A 62 -19.16 11.10 5.41
CA ASP A 62 -19.26 10.21 4.26
C ASP A 62 -19.25 8.75 4.73
N ASP A 63 -20.36 8.05 4.49
CA ASP A 63 -20.42 6.58 4.61
C ASP A 63 -19.68 5.96 3.41
N LEU A 64 -18.57 5.28 3.70
CA LEU A 64 -17.71 4.62 2.72
C LEU A 64 -17.79 3.09 2.82
N THR A 65 -18.77 2.55 3.57
CA THR A 65 -18.91 1.13 3.87
C THR A 65 -19.02 0.27 2.61
N THR A 66 -19.62 0.78 1.53
CA THR A 66 -19.75 0.03 0.26
C THR A 66 -18.40 -0.29 -0.41
N ARG A 67 -17.31 0.36 0.00
CA ARG A 67 -15.95 0.10 -0.49
C ARG A 67 -15.15 -0.79 0.45
N LEU A 68 -15.66 -1.11 1.63
CA LEU A 68 -15.00 -1.97 2.60
C LEU A 68 -15.29 -3.44 2.29
N ASN A 69 -14.24 -4.18 1.94
CA ASN A 69 -14.29 -5.64 1.83
C ASN A 69 -13.77 -6.26 3.11
N THR A 70 -14.43 -7.30 3.59
CA THR A 70 -14.14 -7.90 4.89
C THR A 70 -14.06 -9.41 4.77
N VAL A 71 -13.04 -9.98 5.40
CA VAL A 71 -12.98 -11.40 5.76
C VAL A 71 -12.79 -11.49 7.26
N ALA A 72 -13.58 -12.29 7.95
CA ALA A 72 -13.52 -12.41 9.40
C ALA A 72 -13.29 -13.85 9.82
N SER A 73 -12.65 -14.01 10.97
CA SER A 73 -12.44 -15.30 11.62
C SER A 73 -12.54 -15.13 13.12
N GLY A 74 -13.02 -16.18 13.79
CA GLY A 74 -13.17 -16.21 15.24
C GLY A 74 -14.07 -17.34 15.66
N SER A 75 -14.11 -17.61 16.95
CA SER A 75 -15.04 -18.57 17.54
C SER A 75 -15.39 -18.15 18.96
N TRP A 76 -16.62 -18.46 19.35
CA TRP A 76 -17.06 -18.29 20.73
C TRP A 76 -16.51 -19.40 21.62
N SER A 77 -16.01 -19.02 22.78
CA SER A 77 -15.70 -19.91 23.88
C SER A 77 -16.06 -19.23 25.19
N GLN A 78 -16.86 -19.89 26.00
CA GLN A 78 -17.29 -19.40 27.31
C GLN A 78 -17.86 -17.96 27.28
N GLY A 79 -18.63 -17.61 26.23
CA GLY A 79 -19.23 -16.29 26.06
C GLY A 79 -18.28 -15.18 25.63
N THR A 80 -17.08 -15.52 25.16
CA THR A 80 -16.12 -14.57 24.57
C THR A 80 -15.68 -15.06 23.19
N ALA A 81 -15.55 -14.15 22.22
CA ALA A 81 -14.98 -14.42 20.90
C ALA A 81 -13.87 -13.44 20.59
N ALA A 82 -12.66 -13.95 20.41
CA ALA A 82 -11.57 -13.18 19.79
C ALA A 82 -11.75 -13.26 18.27
N ILE A 83 -11.83 -12.10 17.64
CA ILE A 83 -12.12 -11.95 16.21
C ILE A 83 -10.93 -11.27 15.55
N SER A 84 -10.53 -11.84 14.42
CA SER A 84 -9.58 -11.20 13.51
C SER A 84 -10.29 -10.93 12.19
N ALA A 85 -10.41 -9.64 11.86
CA ALA A 85 -10.96 -9.17 10.60
C ALA A 85 -9.83 -8.68 9.69
N GLY A 86 -9.71 -9.27 8.51
CA GLY A 86 -8.97 -8.72 7.38
C GLY A 86 -9.88 -7.76 6.62
N LEU A 87 -9.42 -6.53 6.44
CA LEU A 87 -10.16 -5.44 5.79
C LEU A 87 -9.39 -4.98 4.55
N ARG A 88 -10.12 -4.64 3.48
CA ARG A 88 -9.56 -4.02 2.28
C ARG A 88 -10.52 -2.97 1.74
N PHE A 89 -10.07 -1.74 1.70
CA PHE A 89 -10.84 -0.63 1.17
C PHE A 89 -10.56 -0.42 -0.32
N THR A 90 -11.57 -0.55 -1.19
CA THR A 90 -11.37 -0.52 -2.65
C THR A 90 -11.10 0.88 -3.20
N ARG A 91 -10.14 1.01 -4.11
CA ARG A 91 -9.86 2.27 -4.82
C ARG A 91 -11.00 2.69 -5.74
N ALA A 92 -11.22 4.00 -5.84
CA ALA A 92 -12.07 4.59 -6.88
C ALA A 92 -11.22 4.97 -8.11
N ASN A 93 -11.88 5.09 -9.26
CA ASN A 93 -11.32 5.71 -10.46
C ASN A 93 -12.28 6.83 -10.93
N PRO A 94 -11.87 8.11 -10.97
CA PRO A 94 -10.52 8.66 -10.72
C PRO A 94 -10.01 8.50 -9.27
N PRO A 95 -8.70 8.70 -9.02
CA PRO A 95 -8.12 8.63 -7.69
C PRO A 95 -8.77 9.63 -6.72
N ASP A 96 -8.84 9.23 -5.44
CA ASP A 96 -9.51 9.95 -4.37
C ASP A 96 -8.79 9.81 -3.02
N GLY A 97 -9.32 10.49 -2.01
CA GLY A 97 -8.70 10.59 -0.69
C GLY A 97 -7.64 11.71 -0.59
N PRO A 98 -6.80 11.69 0.46
CA PRO A 98 -6.76 10.70 1.53
C PRO A 98 -8.02 10.74 2.42
N TYR A 99 -8.34 9.62 3.06
CA TYR A 99 -9.45 9.56 4.03
C TYR A 99 -8.91 9.28 5.44
N PRO A 100 -9.21 10.14 6.43
CA PRO A 100 -9.14 9.73 7.83
C PRO A 100 -10.31 8.76 8.10
N LEU A 101 -10.06 7.46 7.97
CA LEU A 101 -11.07 6.43 8.07
C LEU A 101 -11.37 6.12 9.54
N THR A 102 -12.64 6.05 9.90
CA THR A 102 -13.13 5.45 11.14
C THR A 102 -13.80 4.13 10.84
N LEU A 103 -13.56 3.11 11.66
CA LEU A 103 -14.14 1.78 11.54
C LEU A 103 -15.21 1.58 12.60
N GLY A 104 -16.40 1.17 12.17
CA GLY A 104 -17.54 0.89 13.02
C GLY A 104 -17.80 -0.61 13.16
N LEU A 105 -18.34 -1.00 14.31
CA LEU A 105 -18.88 -2.33 14.59
C LEU A 105 -20.33 -2.21 15.06
N ALA A 106 -21.24 -2.94 14.42
CA ALA A 106 -22.60 -3.15 14.89
C ALA A 106 -22.98 -4.64 14.85
N PRO A 107 -22.33 -5.49 15.67
CA PRO A 107 -22.61 -6.91 15.67
C PRO A 107 -24.06 -7.20 16.04
N ALA A 108 -24.71 -8.01 15.23
CA ALA A 108 -26.11 -8.38 15.38
C ALA A 108 -26.28 -9.88 15.23
N ASP A 109 -26.93 -10.46 16.22
CA ASP A 109 -27.34 -11.84 16.23
C ASP A 109 -28.60 -12.06 15.37
N HIS A 110 -28.76 -13.27 14.82
CA HIS A 110 -29.94 -13.66 14.02
C HIS A 110 -31.23 -13.74 14.86
N ASP A 111 -31.12 -13.78 16.19
CA ASP A 111 -32.26 -13.66 17.10
C ASP A 111 -32.49 -12.23 17.63
N GLY A 112 -31.74 -11.24 17.12
CA GLY A 112 -31.95 -9.82 17.38
C GLY A 112 -31.17 -9.25 18.56
N VAL A 113 -30.29 -10.03 19.20
CA VAL A 113 -29.35 -9.51 20.19
C VAL A 113 -28.30 -8.63 19.50
N GLN A 114 -28.09 -7.42 20.02
CA GLN A 114 -27.16 -6.42 19.47
C GLN A 114 -26.35 -5.79 20.61
N LEU A 115 -25.38 -4.94 20.25
CA LEU A 115 -24.77 -4.03 21.22
C LEU A 115 -25.83 -3.15 21.88
N LEU A 116 -25.58 -2.74 23.13
CA LEU A 116 -26.47 -1.80 23.79
C LEU A 116 -26.38 -0.43 23.10
N PRO A 117 -27.49 0.32 23.00
CA PRO A 117 -27.44 1.68 22.44
C PRO A 117 -26.45 2.60 23.15
N THR A 118 -26.14 2.33 24.42
CA THR A 118 -25.14 3.09 25.21
C THR A 118 -23.69 2.79 24.84
N ASP A 119 -23.43 1.69 24.13
CA ASP A 119 -22.10 1.32 23.66
C ASP A 119 -21.82 1.91 22.28
N LEU A 120 -22.86 2.26 21.50
CA LEU A 120 -22.73 2.89 20.19
C LEU A 120 -22.26 4.35 20.35
N ASN A 121 -21.18 4.71 19.67
CA ASN A 121 -20.49 5.98 19.84
C ASN A 121 -19.82 6.51 18.55
N LEU A 122 -20.05 5.85 17.42
CA LEU A 122 -19.63 6.27 16.10
C LEU A 122 -20.87 6.41 15.22
N ASP A 123 -20.96 7.56 14.57
CA ASP A 123 -21.93 7.90 13.52
C ASP A 123 -21.22 7.71 12.17
N ILE A 124 -21.69 6.77 11.35
CA ILE A 124 -21.05 6.44 10.06
C ILE A 124 -21.63 7.27 8.92
N ASP A 125 -22.95 7.53 8.93
CA ASP A 125 -23.66 8.19 7.83
C ASP A 125 -23.87 9.71 8.01
N GLY A 126 -23.48 10.25 9.17
CA GLY A 126 -23.50 11.67 9.48
C GLY A 126 -24.88 12.21 9.86
N ASP A 127 -25.84 11.36 10.23
CA ASP A 127 -27.20 11.77 10.62
C ASP A 127 -27.33 12.25 12.08
N VAL A 128 -26.21 12.29 12.82
CA VAL A 128 -26.06 12.70 14.23
C VAL A 128 -26.51 11.61 15.22
N ILE A 129 -26.83 10.39 14.77
CA ILE A 129 -27.21 9.26 15.62
C ILE A 129 -26.13 8.18 15.55
N PRO A 130 -25.37 7.95 16.64
CA PRO A 130 -24.42 6.85 16.69
C PRO A 130 -25.13 5.49 16.56
N GLU A 131 -24.74 4.74 15.55
CA GLU A 131 -25.30 3.45 15.16
C GLU A 131 -24.22 2.34 15.13
N HIS A 132 -22.95 2.71 15.33
CA HIS A 132 -21.84 1.77 15.48
C HIS A 132 -21.00 2.04 16.74
N PHE A 133 -20.29 1.02 17.22
CA PHE A 133 -19.17 1.15 18.15
C PHE A 133 -17.90 1.52 17.38
N ASN A 134 -17.15 2.52 17.85
CA ASN A 134 -15.87 2.92 17.26
C ASN A 134 -14.79 1.87 17.53
N ALA A 135 -14.44 1.11 16.50
CA ALA A 135 -13.47 0.03 16.56
C ALA A 135 -12.04 0.49 16.26
N GLY A 136 -11.85 1.72 15.81
CA GLY A 136 -10.55 2.29 15.51
C GLY A 136 -10.56 3.21 14.29
N SER A 137 -9.36 3.68 13.94
CA SER A 137 -9.16 4.54 12.78
C SER A 137 -7.82 4.29 12.12
N THR A 138 -7.73 4.67 10.84
CA THR A 138 -6.49 4.65 10.05
C THR A 138 -6.58 5.69 8.94
N GLU A 139 -5.45 6.15 8.41
CA GLU A 139 -5.45 6.97 7.21
C GLU A 139 -5.39 6.08 5.96
N LEU A 140 -6.36 6.22 5.07
CA LEU A 140 -6.35 5.56 3.76
C LEU A 140 -5.74 6.47 2.71
N ARG A 141 -4.77 5.94 1.97
CA ARG A 141 -4.10 6.63 0.88
C ARG A 141 -4.29 5.88 -0.43
N HIS A 142 -4.71 6.58 -1.49
CA HIS A 142 -4.62 6.03 -2.83
C HIS A 142 -3.15 6.10 -3.27
N GLY A 143 -2.47 4.95 -3.25
CA GLY A 143 -1.03 4.87 -3.49
C GLY A 143 -0.64 4.63 -4.95
N ARG A 144 0.60 4.97 -5.29
CA ARG A 144 1.31 4.45 -6.47
C ARG A 144 2.81 4.43 -6.25
N LEU A 145 3.53 3.56 -6.95
CA LEU A 145 4.95 3.74 -7.20
C LEU A 145 5.13 4.60 -8.45
N ALA A 146 6.07 5.54 -8.42
CA ALA A 146 6.44 6.39 -9.54
C ALA A 146 7.94 6.26 -9.82
N LEU A 147 8.27 6.00 -11.08
CA LEU A 147 9.62 5.90 -11.58
C LEU A 147 9.85 7.05 -12.58
N TYR A 148 10.93 7.79 -12.39
CA TYR A 148 11.22 9.01 -13.14
C TYR A 148 12.40 8.82 -14.07
N ASN A 149 12.47 9.60 -15.15
CA ASN A 149 13.65 9.61 -16.01
C ASN A 149 14.82 10.34 -15.33
N ALA A 150 16.04 9.90 -15.62
CA ALA A 150 17.26 10.56 -15.18
C ALA A 150 18.28 10.61 -16.31
N ILE A 151 19.09 11.66 -16.32
CA ILE A 151 20.16 11.88 -17.30
C ILE A 151 21.43 12.23 -16.54
N GLY A 152 22.56 11.64 -16.91
CA GLY A 152 23.85 11.93 -16.29
C GLY A 152 25.04 11.53 -17.15
N SER A 153 26.24 11.73 -16.61
CA SER A 153 27.49 11.30 -17.25
C SER A 153 27.66 9.79 -17.16
N GLU A 154 28.23 9.21 -18.20
CA GLU A 154 28.70 7.82 -18.25
C GLU A 154 29.86 7.52 -17.27
N LEU A 155 30.41 8.55 -16.61
CA LEU A 155 31.53 8.46 -15.67
C LEU A 155 31.12 8.43 -14.20
N GLN A 156 29.84 8.69 -13.88
CA GLN A 156 29.35 8.75 -12.51
C GLN A 156 28.10 7.88 -12.31
N PRO A 157 27.86 7.37 -11.09
CA PRO A 157 26.59 6.72 -10.77
C PRO A 157 25.40 7.62 -11.09
N LEU A 158 24.40 7.07 -11.78
CA LEU A 158 23.19 7.78 -12.15
C LEU A 158 22.04 7.39 -11.22
N VAL A 159 21.52 8.36 -10.48
CA VAL A 159 20.35 8.13 -9.61
C VAL A 159 19.06 8.38 -10.39
N VAL A 160 18.30 7.32 -10.59
CA VAL A 160 16.94 7.31 -11.13
C VAL A 160 15.95 7.44 -9.97
N GLY A 161 15.02 8.41 -10.07
CA GLY A 161 14.04 8.65 -9.01
C GLY A 161 12.99 7.54 -8.95
N LEU A 162 12.91 6.82 -7.83
CA LEU A 162 11.85 5.85 -7.54
C LEU A 162 11.22 6.19 -6.20
N GLN A 163 9.92 6.47 -6.20
CA GLN A 163 9.21 7.02 -5.05
C GLN A 163 7.86 6.34 -4.85
N ALA A 164 7.47 6.13 -3.59
CA ALA A 164 6.10 5.84 -3.21
C ALA A 164 5.34 7.16 -3.04
N GLU A 165 4.19 7.27 -3.70
CA GLU A 165 3.36 8.48 -3.75
C GLU A 165 1.93 8.17 -3.32
N TYR A 166 1.19 9.21 -2.94
CA TYR A 166 -0.24 9.12 -2.71
C TYR A 166 -0.98 10.32 -3.29
N PHE A 167 -2.24 10.13 -3.66
CA PHE A 167 -3.12 11.21 -4.09
C PHE A 167 -3.56 12.07 -2.90
N ASN A 168 -3.33 13.39 -2.97
CA ASN A 168 -3.64 14.33 -1.89
C ASN A 168 -4.97 15.08 -2.05
N GLY A 169 -5.85 14.62 -2.95
CA GLY A 169 -7.08 15.31 -3.34
C GLY A 169 -6.94 16.19 -4.58
N SER A 170 -5.72 16.53 -4.99
CA SER A 170 -5.44 17.33 -6.21
C SER A 170 -4.44 16.67 -7.16
N GLY A 171 -3.50 15.90 -6.62
CA GLY A 171 -2.49 15.20 -7.40
C GLY A 171 -1.68 14.24 -6.54
N PHE A 172 -0.81 13.47 -7.19
CA PHE A 172 0.10 12.59 -6.47
C PHE A 172 1.29 13.37 -5.91
N VAL A 173 1.60 13.09 -4.65
CA VAL A 173 2.73 13.66 -3.92
C VAL A 173 3.50 12.56 -3.20
N LEU A 174 4.76 12.82 -2.86
CA LEU A 174 5.61 11.89 -2.13
C LEU A 174 4.95 11.45 -0.81
N ASN A 175 4.89 10.14 -0.57
CA ASN A 175 4.45 9.58 0.69
C ASN A 175 5.61 9.54 1.70
N THR A 176 5.84 10.65 2.39
CA THR A 176 6.93 10.74 3.39
C THR A 176 6.73 9.85 4.62
N ALA A 177 5.52 9.32 4.82
CA ALA A 177 5.22 8.39 5.91
C ALA A 177 5.55 6.94 5.54
N ASP A 178 5.77 6.64 4.25
CA ASP A 178 6.15 5.31 3.81
C ASP A 178 7.63 5.05 4.12
N THR A 179 7.86 4.14 5.06
CA THR A 179 9.21 3.70 5.44
C THR A 179 9.32 2.18 5.41
N CYS A 180 8.47 1.51 4.63
CA CYS A 180 8.23 0.09 4.78
C CYS A 180 7.86 -0.63 3.48
N THR A 181 7.45 0.08 2.41
CA THR A 181 7.20 -0.54 1.10
C THR A 181 8.41 -1.37 0.66
N PRO A 182 8.29 -2.71 0.58
CA PRO A 182 9.41 -3.57 0.21
C PRO A 182 9.69 -3.44 -1.29
N LEU A 183 10.95 -3.58 -1.67
CA LEU A 183 11.33 -3.81 -3.06
C LEU A 183 12.62 -4.62 -3.12
N ASP A 184 12.64 -5.72 -3.86
CA ASP A 184 13.81 -6.54 -4.12
C ASP A 184 14.29 -6.35 -5.57
N PRO A 185 15.52 -5.83 -5.80
CA PRO A 185 16.00 -5.60 -7.15
C PRO A 185 16.19 -6.88 -7.97
N ALA A 186 16.32 -8.05 -7.33
CA ALA A 186 16.50 -9.33 -8.01
C ALA A 186 15.21 -9.90 -8.62
N SER A 187 14.04 -9.40 -8.20
CA SER A 187 12.74 -9.92 -8.63
C SER A 187 11.75 -8.85 -9.07
N GLU A 188 11.83 -7.65 -8.52
CA GLU A 188 10.84 -6.59 -8.71
C GLU A 188 11.40 -5.39 -9.49
N LEU A 189 12.72 -5.21 -9.59
CA LEU A 189 13.32 -4.24 -10.52
C LEU A 189 13.76 -4.95 -11.78
N LEU A 190 13.42 -4.39 -12.94
CA LEU A 190 13.76 -4.95 -14.24
C LEU A 190 14.43 -3.89 -15.10
N LEU A 191 15.51 -4.29 -15.78
CA LEU A 191 16.28 -3.46 -16.69
C LEU A 191 16.15 -3.98 -18.11
N GLN A 192 16.10 -3.07 -19.08
CA GLN A 192 16.13 -3.39 -20.50
C GLN A 192 16.98 -2.38 -21.27
N ASN A 193 17.72 -2.84 -22.28
CA ASN A 193 18.36 -1.96 -23.27
C ASN A 193 18.36 -2.63 -24.64
N PRO A 194 17.27 -2.50 -25.42
CA PRO A 194 17.07 -3.26 -26.66
C PRO A 194 18.11 -2.95 -27.76
N ASP A 195 18.89 -1.88 -27.62
CA ASP A 195 19.93 -1.49 -28.59
C ASP A 195 21.24 -2.28 -28.42
N THR A 196 21.32 -3.19 -27.44
CA THR A 196 22.53 -3.96 -27.13
C THR A 196 22.33 -5.47 -27.23
N ALA A 197 23.42 -6.21 -27.48
CA ALA A 197 23.42 -7.66 -27.38
C ALA A 197 23.17 -8.07 -25.93
N GLY A 198 22.12 -8.87 -25.69
CA GLY A 198 21.67 -9.20 -24.33
C GLY A 198 20.76 -8.16 -23.69
N GLY A 199 20.28 -7.19 -24.47
CA GLY A 199 19.35 -6.12 -24.06
C GLY A 199 17.91 -6.53 -23.72
N VAL A 200 17.66 -7.82 -23.51
CA VAL A 200 16.35 -8.35 -23.11
C VAL A 200 16.11 -7.96 -21.65
N GLU A 201 14.84 -7.84 -21.27
CA GLU A 201 14.45 -7.55 -19.89
C GLU A 201 15.04 -8.60 -18.94
N GLN A 202 15.71 -8.12 -17.88
CA GLN A 202 16.38 -8.94 -16.89
C GLN A 202 16.32 -8.28 -15.50
N PRO A 203 16.57 -9.02 -14.41
CA PRO A 203 16.59 -8.46 -13.05
C PRO A 203 17.51 -7.25 -12.88
N GLY A 204 17.16 -6.37 -11.95
CA GLY A 204 17.84 -5.12 -11.62
C GLY A 204 19.29 -5.29 -11.23
N ASP A 205 19.59 -6.36 -10.51
CA ASP A 205 20.92 -6.72 -10.05
C ASP A 205 21.78 -7.41 -11.13
N SER A 206 21.18 -7.71 -12.30
CA SER A 206 21.89 -8.28 -13.44
C SER A 206 22.67 -7.22 -14.23
N VAL A 207 23.70 -7.67 -14.93
CA VAL A 207 24.55 -6.81 -15.76
C VAL A 207 23.83 -6.46 -17.05
N MET A 208 23.58 -5.17 -17.26
CA MET A 208 23.04 -4.62 -18.50
C MET A 208 24.16 -4.01 -19.34
N SER A 209 24.13 -4.25 -20.66
CA SER A 209 25.08 -3.63 -21.58
C SER A 209 24.64 -2.19 -21.92
N VAL A 210 25.61 -1.28 -22.02
CA VAL A 210 25.42 0.09 -22.54
C VAL A 210 26.60 0.39 -23.47
N ALA A 211 26.34 0.43 -24.78
CA ALA A 211 27.39 0.43 -25.80
C ALA A 211 28.38 -0.73 -25.58
N ALA A 212 29.67 -0.45 -25.37
CA ALA A 212 30.69 -1.46 -25.06
C ALA A 212 30.93 -1.63 -23.55
N GLY A 213 30.27 -0.83 -22.71
CA GLY A 213 30.34 -0.87 -21.26
C GLY A 213 29.17 -1.61 -20.64
N THR A 214 29.14 -1.63 -19.31
CA THR A 214 28.10 -2.32 -18.56
C THR A 214 27.64 -1.49 -17.36
N SER A 215 26.38 -1.69 -16.98
CA SER A 215 25.76 -1.08 -15.81
C SER A 215 24.90 -2.12 -15.11
N SER A 216 24.76 -2.00 -13.79
CA SER A 216 23.73 -2.71 -13.03
C SER A 216 23.03 -1.72 -12.10
N ALA A 217 21.88 -2.13 -11.54
CA ALA A 217 21.14 -1.31 -10.61
C ALA A 217 21.32 -1.78 -9.17
N SER A 218 21.24 -0.82 -8.25
CA SER A 218 21.04 -1.07 -6.82
C SER A 218 20.02 -0.08 -6.27
N LEU A 219 19.33 -0.47 -5.20
CA LEU A 219 18.41 0.43 -4.50
C LEU A 219 19.21 1.33 -3.55
N VAL A 220 18.88 2.62 -3.52
CA VAL A 220 19.58 3.59 -2.66
C VAL A 220 19.06 3.53 -1.23
N ASN A 221 17.73 3.47 -1.06
CA ASN A 221 17.07 3.36 0.24
C ASN A 221 16.15 2.14 0.23
N MET A 222 16.50 1.12 1.02
CA MET A 222 15.64 -0.03 1.25
C MET A 222 15.78 -0.49 2.73
N PRO A 223 14.72 -0.40 3.56
CA PRO A 223 13.38 0.12 3.24
C PRO A 223 13.39 1.62 2.81
N PRO A 224 12.29 2.13 2.23
CA PRO A 224 12.21 3.51 1.76
C PRO A 224 12.58 4.53 2.84
N LEU A 225 13.28 5.61 2.46
CA LEU A 225 13.54 6.75 3.33
C LEU A 225 12.54 7.86 3.00
N GLN A 226 11.49 7.99 3.80
CA GLN A 226 10.40 8.95 3.59
C GLN A 226 9.78 8.82 2.18
N GLY A 227 9.43 7.59 1.80
CA GLY A 227 8.86 7.25 0.50
C GLY A 227 9.85 7.25 -0.66
N ARG A 228 11.11 7.65 -0.44
CA ARG A 228 12.14 7.63 -1.48
C ARG A 228 12.87 6.30 -1.43
N ILE A 229 12.82 5.55 -2.53
CA ILE A 229 13.60 4.32 -2.72
C ILE A 229 14.86 4.68 -3.53
N ASN A 230 14.65 5.32 -4.69
CA ASN A 230 15.66 5.61 -5.71
C ASN A 230 16.45 4.38 -6.20
N VAL A 231 16.88 4.43 -7.45
CA VAL A 231 17.71 3.40 -8.07
C VAL A 231 19.02 4.05 -8.48
N SER A 232 20.15 3.47 -8.10
CA SER A 232 21.47 3.87 -8.58
C SER A 232 21.91 2.92 -9.69
N LEU A 233 22.21 3.47 -10.86
CA LEU A 233 22.85 2.74 -11.96
C LEU A 233 24.36 2.98 -11.90
N THR A 234 25.17 1.93 -12.04
CA THR A 234 26.62 2.08 -12.12
C THR A 234 27.04 2.73 -13.44
N PRO A 235 28.08 3.57 -13.44
CA PRO A 235 28.54 4.20 -14.66
C PRO A 235 29.05 3.16 -15.67
N PRO A 236 28.63 3.22 -16.94
CA PRO A 236 29.12 2.30 -17.97
C PRO A 236 30.54 2.61 -18.45
N GLY A 237 31.12 3.75 -18.03
CA GLY A 237 32.49 4.14 -18.33
C GLY A 237 32.62 5.05 -19.56
N ALA A 238 33.79 5.67 -19.71
CA ALA A 238 34.06 6.69 -20.72
C ALA A 238 33.72 6.22 -22.14
N GLY A 239 32.97 7.06 -22.88
CA GLY A 239 32.56 6.77 -24.25
C GLY A 239 31.41 5.76 -24.39
N ASN A 240 30.90 5.19 -23.29
CA ASN A 240 29.76 4.27 -23.30
C ASN A 240 28.44 5.03 -23.06
N THR A 241 28.03 5.80 -24.06
CA THR A 241 26.76 6.56 -24.02
C THR A 241 25.58 5.65 -24.39
N GLY A 242 24.40 5.90 -23.81
CA GLY A 242 23.21 5.11 -24.10
C GLY A 242 22.16 5.26 -23.02
N TYR A 243 21.26 4.28 -22.91
CA TYR A 243 20.21 4.28 -21.90
C TYR A 243 19.94 2.89 -21.35
N ILE A 244 19.23 2.87 -20.23
CA ILE A 244 18.62 1.68 -19.64
C ILE A 244 17.18 2.06 -19.32
N ASP A 245 16.23 1.29 -19.84
CA ASP A 245 14.85 1.33 -19.41
C ASP A 245 14.70 0.53 -18.12
N LEU A 246 13.95 1.09 -17.17
CA LEU A 246 13.65 0.49 -15.88
C LEU A 246 12.14 0.27 -15.79
N ARG A 247 11.75 -0.85 -15.20
CA ARG A 247 10.37 -1.17 -14.80
C ARG A 247 10.39 -1.74 -13.39
N VAL A 248 9.41 -1.37 -12.58
CA VAL A 248 9.17 -2.05 -11.30
C VAL A 248 7.99 -2.99 -11.45
N ASP A 249 8.20 -4.30 -11.36
CA ASP A 249 7.11 -5.28 -11.27
C ASP A 249 6.40 -5.13 -9.91
N ALA A 250 5.24 -4.47 -9.92
CA ALA A 250 4.44 -4.23 -8.74
C ALA A 250 3.33 -5.29 -8.56
N SER A 251 3.48 -6.49 -9.13
CA SER A 251 2.48 -7.56 -9.03
C SER A 251 2.25 -8.05 -7.60
N ALA A 252 3.28 -8.02 -6.75
CA ALA A 252 3.18 -8.31 -5.32
C ALA A 252 2.55 -7.17 -4.51
N MET A 253 2.48 -5.97 -5.09
CA MET A 253 1.94 -4.74 -4.50
C MET A 253 0.93 -4.06 -5.44
N PRO A 254 -0.16 -4.76 -5.84
CA PRO A 254 -1.09 -4.24 -6.85
C PRO A 254 -1.78 -2.93 -6.44
N TRP A 255 -1.84 -2.63 -5.15
CA TRP A 255 -2.30 -1.34 -4.61
C TRP A 255 -1.39 -0.15 -4.93
N LEU A 256 -0.16 -0.39 -5.41
CA LEU A 256 0.79 0.64 -5.86
C LEU A 256 0.91 0.73 -7.39
N ARG A 257 0.12 -0.05 -8.15
CA ARG A 257 -0.02 0.11 -9.60
C ARG A 257 -0.90 1.30 -9.93
N PHE A 258 -0.68 1.88 -11.11
CA PHE A 258 -1.42 3.04 -11.60
C PHE A 258 -1.90 2.81 -13.04
N ASP A 259 -2.76 3.71 -13.52
CA ASP A 259 -3.26 3.75 -14.89
C ASP A 259 -2.36 4.71 -15.70
N TRP A 260 -1.20 4.18 -16.11
CA TRP A 260 -0.19 4.94 -16.85
C TRP A 260 -0.52 5.05 -18.35
N ASP A 261 -1.35 4.15 -18.89
CA ASP A 261 -1.76 4.14 -20.30
C ASP A 261 -3.13 4.79 -20.56
N GLY A 262 -3.90 5.09 -19.51
CA GLY A 262 -5.18 5.80 -19.60
C GLY A 262 -6.36 4.91 -19.97
N ASP A 263 -6.28 3.60 -19.74
CA ASP A 263 -7.34 2.64 -20.06
C ASP A 263 -8.42 2.52 -18.97
N GLY A 264 -8.23 3.19 -17.83
CA GLY A 264 -9.13 3.20 -16.69
C GLY A 264 -8.87 2.08 -15.67
N LEU A 265 -7.77 1.33 -15.80
CA LEU A 265 -7.41 0.22 -14.92
C LEU A 265 -6.08 0.50 -14.20
N TYR A 266 -6.07 0.36 -12.88
CA TYR A 266 -4.84 0.46 -12.08
C TYR A 266 -4.02 -0.85 -12.13
N ASN A 267 -3.52 -1.19 -13.31
CA ASN A 267 -2.84 -2.46 -13.57
C ASN A 267 -1.40 -2.29 -14.10
N ASN A 268 -0.95 -1.06 -14.35
CA ASN A 268 0.34 -0.81 -14.95
C ASN A 268 1.44 -0.65 -13.90
N ASP A 269 2.58 -1.28 -14.18
CA ASP A 269 3.84 -1.10 -13.49
C ASP A 269 4.47 0.27 -13.84
N PRO A 270 5.12 0.98 -12.90
CA PRO A 270 5.83 2.21 -13.23
C PRO A 270 7.08 1.93 -14.05
N ARG A 271 7.38 2.85 -14.96
CA ARG A 271 8.51 2.78 -15.90
C ARG A 271 9.27 4.09 -15.92
N GLY A 272 10.56 4.03 -16.25
CA GLY A 272 11.43 5.19 -16.38
C GLY A 272 12.72 4.83 -17.12
N ARG A 273 13.54 5.83 -17.43
CA ARG A 273 14.77 5.66 -18.21
C ARG A 273 15.94 6.40 -17.59
N GLY A 274 17.05 5.71 -17.39
CA GLY A 274 18.35 6.30 -17.10
C GLY A 274 19.14 6.49 -18.40
N THR A 275 19.60 7.70 -18.71
CA THR A 275 20.39 7.99 -19.92
C THR A 275 21.78 8.50 -19.56
N PHE A 276 22.81 7.89 -20.15
CA PHE A 276 24.21 8.22 -19.96
C PHE A 276 24.78 8.98 -21.16
N GLY A 277 25.54 10.04 -20.90
CA GLY A 277 26.44 10.66 -21.88
C GLY A 277 25.78 11.51 -22.98
N VAL A 278 24.53 11.93 -22.79
CA VAL A 278 23.84 12.89 -23.70
C VAL A 278 24.26 14.35 -23.47
N PHE A 279 24.89 14.66 -22.33
CA PHE A 279 25.45 15.98 -22.07
C PHE A 279 26.97 15.93 -22.21
N ALA A 280 27.47 16.34 -23.39
CA ALA A 280 28.85 16.76 -23.56
C ALA A 280 29.03 18.17 -22.96
N GLY A 281 28.93 18.28 -21.63
CA GLY A 281 29.50 19.45 -20.95
C GLY A 281 31.01 19.51 -21.23
N PRO A 282 31.64 20.69 -21.29
CA PRO A 282 33.04 20.80 -21.65
C PRO A 282 33.90 19.88 -20.76
N GLU A 283 34.84 19.15 -21.36
CA GLU A 283 35.68 18.08 -20.77
C GLU A 283 36.60 18.54 -19.60
N SER A 284 36.32 19.67 -18.97
CA SER A 284 37.09 20.26 -17.87
C SER A 284 36.18 20.66 -16.71
N MET A 285 35.61 19.68 -16.01
CA MET A 285 35.24 19.88 -14.61
C MET A 285 36.27 19.15 -13.75
N ILE A 286 37.26 19.92 -13.26
CA ILE A 286 38.17 19.47 -12.21
C ILE A 286 37.41 19.64 -10.90
N ASP A 287 37.09 18.53 -10.22
CA ASP A 287 36.67 18.58 -8.82
C ASP A 287 37.92 18.49 -7.94
N MET A 288 38.10 19.47 -7.07
CA MET A 288 39.17 19.49 -6.06
C MET A 288 38.57 19.17 -4.70
N ARG A 289 39.16 18.19 -4.02
CA ARG A 289 38.79 17.75 -2.67
C ARG A 289 39.47 18.58 -1.60
#